data_AF-A0AAD7HFW3-F1
#
_entry.id   AF-A0AAD7HFW3-F1
#
_cell.length_a   1.000
_cell.length_b   1.000
_cell.length_c   1.000
_cell.angle_alpha   90.00
_cell.angle_beta   90.00
_cell.angle_gamma   90.00
#
_symmetry.space_group_name_H-M   'P 1'
#
loop_
_entity.id
_entity.type
_entity.pdbx_description
1 polymer ?
#
loop_
_entity_poly.entity_id
_entity_poly.type
_entity_poly.pdbx_seq_one_letter_code
_entity_poly.pdbx_strand_id
1 'polypeptide(L)'
;MFNNIGRFRDLSSWRKAFKAQWKQCRRTRISVPLNPKYRPDPYKWVCTCPYFVKSRFLLCKHLVQAVHPVDPVFFLEVQRNRTIPFWSHPSLIPLLPPTGPTLDSDAKGDDGVGSDDDGDGLVDTGNSVELNPGRETFHERLTAYIQTMRDFCDGLEYQRKFQDSRFLNTLERQGAGFFRLAENCLSREHRTNSTRSAAPTTWEQSTANVMFYRSRPVPSDRDT
;
A
#
# COMPACT_ATOMS: atom_id res chain seq x y z
N MET A 1 -39.52 14.23 -2.52
CA MET A 1 -38.10 14.58 -2.32
C MET A 1 -37.28 13.76 -3.30
N PHE A 2 -36.73 14.41 -4.33
CA PHE A 2 -36.13 13.73 -5.47
C PHE A 2 -34.81 13.06 -5.10
N ASN A 3 -34.70 11.77 -5.42
CA ASN A 3 -33.53 10.93 -5.19
C ASN A 3 -32.33 11.44 -6.03
N ASN A 4 -31.29 11.90 -5.33
CA ASN A 4 -29.98 12.30 -5.87
C ASN A 4 -29.13 11.09 -6.33
N ILE A 5 -29.69 10.21 -7.16
CA ILE A 5 -28.98 8.99 -7.62
C ILE A 5 -27.83 9.34 -8.60
N GLY A 6 -27.90 10.50 -9.26
CA GLY A 6 -26.86 10.94 -10.20
C GLY A 6 -25.55 11.43 -9.57
N ARG A 7 -25.54 11.76 -8.26
CA ARG A 7 -24.37 12.37 -7.59
C ARG A 7 -23.21 11.40 -7.37
N PHE A 8 -23.48 10.10 -7.39
CA PHE A 8 -22.52 9.05 -7.02
C PHE A 8 -22.07 8.18 -8.20
N ARG A 9 -22.26 8.63 -9.45
CA ARG A 9 -21.80 7.87 -10.64
C ARG A 9 -20.27 7.86 -10.78
N ASP A 10 -19.60 8.90 -10.30
CA ASP A 10 -18.13 9.02 -10.30
C ASP A 10 -17.56 9.08 -8.87
N LEU A 11 -17.71 7.99 -8.12
CA LEU A 11 -17.07 7.88 -6.82
C LEU A 11 -15.56 7.73 -6.97
N SER A 12 -14.81 8.45 -6.14
CA SER A 12 -13.36 8.28 -6.08
C SER A 12 -12.99 6.82 -5.78
N SER A 13 -12.03 6.29 -6.54
CA SER A 13 -11.60 4.87 -6.46
C SER A 13 -11.19 4.42 -5.06
N TRP A 14 -10.73 5.33 -4.21
CA TRP A 14 -10.33 5.04 -2.82
C TRP A 14 -11.48 4.59 -1.92
N ARG A 15 -12.74 4.91 -2.24
CA ARG A 15 -13.91 4.63 -1.37
C ARG A 15 -14.14 3.13 -1.15
N LYS A 16 -13.92 2.31 -2.18
CA LYS A 16 -14.05 0.85 -2.08
C LYS A 16 -13.07 0.27 -1.06
N ALA A 17 -11.80 0.68 -1.14
CA ALA A 17 -10.75 0.24 -0.23
C ALA A 17 -10.95 0.79 1.19
N PHE A 18 -11.39 2.06 1.32
CA PHE A 18 -11.74 2.66 2.61
C PHE A 18 -12.85 1.88 3.32
N LYS A 19 -13.95 1.59 2.61
CA LYS A 19 -15.06 0.79 3.15
C LYS A 19 -14.62 -0.60 3.58
N ALA A 20 -13.73 -1.24 2.83
CA ALA A 20 -13.17 -2.54 3.19
C ALA A 20 -12.35 -2.47 4.49
N GLN A 21 -11.42 -1.51 4.59
CA GLN A 21 -10.59 -1.35 5.80
C GLN A 21 -11.43 -0.95 7.02
N TRP A 22 -12.46 -0.10 6.84
CA TRP A 22 -13.39 0.26 7.90
C TRP A 22 -14.11 -0.97 8.46
N LYS A 23 -14.70 -1.80 7.59
CA LYS A 23 -15.38 -3.04 7.99
C LYS A 23 -14.43 -3.99 8.72
N GLN A 24 -13.19 -4.10 8.26
CA GLN A 24 -12.17 -4.90 8.94
C GLN A 24 -11.88 -4.35 10.35
N CYS A 25 -11.62 -3.04 10.47
CA CYS A 25 -11.39 -2.39 11.77
C CYS A 25 -12.56 -2.58 12.73
N ARG A 26 -13.81 -2.47 12.24
CA ARG A 26 -15.02 -2.65 13.05
C ARG A 26 -15.16 -4.08 13.60
N ARG A 27 -14.74 -5.09 12.83
CA ARG A 27 -14.85 -6.52 13.22
C ARG A 27 -13.67 -6.99 14.06
N THR A 28 -12.52 -6.32 13.98
CA THR A 28 -11.28 -6.78 14.63
C THR A 28 -11.38 -6.61 16.14
N ARG A 29 -11.22 -7.68 16.93
CA ARG A 29 -11.31 -7.60 18.39
C ARG A 29 -10.24 -6.67 18.97
N ILE A 30 -10.64 -5.82 19.91
CA ILE A 30 -9.74 -5.03 20.75
C ILE A 30 -9.41 -5.87 21.98
N SER A 31 -8.13 -5.87 22.39
CA SER A 31 -7.72 -6.49 23.65
C SER A 31 -8.23 -5.61 24.80
N VAL A 32 -8.88 -6.24 25.80
CA VAL A 32 -9.41 -5.57 26.99
C VAL A 32 -8.64 -6.10 28.20
N PRO A 33 -8.07 -5.23 29.05
CA PRO A 33 -8.10 -3.76 28.96
C PRO A 33 -7.30 -3.22 27.76
N LEU A 34 -7.72 -2.09 27.20
CA LEU A 34 -7.00 -1.42 26.13
C LEU A 34 -5.59 -1.06 26.61
N ASN A 35 -4.57 -1.38 25.81
CA ASN A 35 -3.20 -1.01 26.14
C ASN A 35 -3.12 0.52 26.38
N PRO A 36 -2.63 0.97 27.56
CA PRO A 36 -2.64 2.39 27.94
C PRO A 36 -1.79 3.28 27.02
N LYS A 37 -0.86 2.69 26.25
CA LYS A 37 -0.09 3.40 25.21
C LYS A 37 -0.97 3.84 24.04
N TYR A 38 -2.12 3.19 23.83
CA TYR A 38 -3.06 3.51 22.76
C TYR A 38 -4.11 4.49 23.27
N ARG A 39 -4.00 5.74 22.81
CA ARG A 39 -4.91 6.85 23.14
C ARG A 39 -5.75 7.19 21.91
N PRO A 40 -6.89 6.51 21.68
CA PRO A 40 -7.82 6.90 20.62
C PRO A 40 -8.58 8.17 21.02
N ASP A 41 -8.56 9.18 20.17
CA ASP A 41 -9.34 10.40 20.26
C ASP A 41 -10.27 10.48 19.04
N PRO A 42 -11.55 10.08 19.18
CA PRO A 42 -12.52 10.11 18.09
C PRO A 42 -12.96 11.53 17.70
N TYR A 43 -12.75 12.54 18.56
CA TYR A 43 -13.07 13.93 18.27
C TYR A 43 -12.04 14.56 17.33
N LYS A 44 -10.75 14.31 17.59
CA LYS A 44 -9.65 14.75 16.69
C LYS A 44 -9.39 13.75 15.56
N TRP A 45 -9.97 12.56 15.63
CA TRP A 45 -9.70 11.42 14.74
C TRP A 45 -8.20 11.04 14.73
N VAL A 46 -7.63 10.82 15.91
CA VAL A 46 -6.21 10.46 16.08
C VAL A 46 -6.07 9.26 17.01
N CYS A 47 -5.13 8.37 16.75
CA CYS A 47 -4.80 7.29 17.68
C CYS A 47 -3.29 7.04 17.68
N THR A 48 -2.72 6.80 18.86
CA THR A 48 -1.28 6.52 19.03
C THR A 48 -0.91 5.05 18.76
N CYS A 49 -1.84 4.20 18.31
CA CYS A 49 -1.52 2.81 18.02
C CYS A 49 -0.69 2.66 16.73
N PRO A 50 0.25 1.68 16.66
CA PRO A 50 1.10 1.49 15.49
C PRO A 50 0.33 1.28 14.18
N TYR A 51 -0.87 0.70 14.27
CA TYR A 51 -1.70 0.47 13.08
C TYR A 51 -2.23 1.77 12.47
N PHE A 52 -2.51 2.80 13.29
CA PHE A 52 -3.06 4.07 12.79
C PHE A 52 -2.10 4.75 11.81
N VAL A 53 -0.81 4.80 12.14
CA VAL A 53 0.22 5.43 11.29
C VAL A 53 0.55 4.61 10.05
N LYS A 54 0.45 3.27 10.13
CA LYS A 54 0.65 2.37 8.98
C LYS A 54 -0.56 2.33 8.04
N SER A 55 -1.73 2.77 8.51
CA SER A 55 -2.98 2.72 7.77
C SER A 55 -3.03 3.80 6.68
N ARG A 56 -3.17 3.40 5.41
CA ARG A 56 -3.38 4.32 4.27
C ARG A 56 -4.52 5.32 4.51
N PHE A 57 -5.56 4.89 5.23
CA PHE A 57 -6.75 5.68 5.53
C PHE A 57 -6.75 6.28 6.93
N LEU A 58 -5.66 6.17 7.72
CA LEU A 58 -5.64 6.67 9.10
C LEU A 58 -6.82 6.10 9.92
N LEU A 59 -7.08 4.81 9.70
CA LEU A 59 -8.08 4.02 10.41
C LEU A 59 -7.38 3.02 11.30
N CYS A 60 -7.91 2.81 12.49
CA CYS A 60 -7.57 1.68 13.35
C CYS A 60 -8.82 1.14 14.03
N LYS A 61 -8.74 -0.10 14.54
CA LYS A 61 -9.85 -0.72 15.27
C LYS A 61 -10.31 0.12 16.47
N HIS A 62 -9.38 0.80 17.15
CA HIS A 62 -9.70 1.64 18.32
C HIS A 62 -10.58 2.84 17.94
N LEU A 63 -10.25 3.58 16.87
CA LEU A 63 -11.08 4.72 16.42
C LEU A 63 -12.42 4.27 15.86
N VAL A 64 -12.42 3.26 14.99
CA VAL A 64 -13.64 2.79 14.32
C VAL A 64 -14.64 2.19 15.32
N GLN A 65 -14.18 1.61 16.42
CA GLN A 65 -15.04 1.08 17.47
C GLN A 65 -15.32 2.09 18.60
N ALA A 66 -14.67 3.26 18.59
CA ALA A 66 -14.94 4.36 19.53
C ALA A 66 -16.05 5.32 19.04
N VAL A 67 -16.66 5.03 17.88
CA VAL A 67 -17.78 5.79 17.32
C VAL A 67 -18.99 4.90 17.10
N HIS A 68 -20.18 5.49 17.05
CA HIS A 68 -21.41 4.79 16.71
C HIS A 68 -21.33 4.12 15.33
N PRO A 69 -22.05 3.00 15.12
CA PRO A 69 -22.19 2.40 13.82
C PRO A 69 -22.68 3.40 12.78
N VAL A 70 -22.00 3.46 11.63
CA VAL A 70 -22.34 4.34 10.52
C VAL A 70 -23.22 3.64 9.48
N ASP A 71 -24.16 4.38 8.92
CA ASP A 71 -25.06 3.90 7.85
C ASP A 71 -24.32 3.65 6.52
N PRO A 72 -24.88 2.84 5.60
CA PRO A 72 -24.27 2.61 4.29
C PRO A 72 -24.01 3.91 3.48
N VAL A 73 -24.83 4.94 3.68
CA VAL A 73 -24.72 6.25 3.02
C VAL A 73 -23.43 6.99 3.43
N PHE A 74 -22.94 6.78 4.65
CA PHE A 74 -21.68 7.35 5.14
C PHE A 74 -20.52 7.10 4.15
N PHE A 75 -20.41 5.91 3.58
CA PHE A 75 -19.30 5.57 2.69
C PHE A 75 -19.34 6.33 1.35
N LEU A 76 -20.52 6.85 0.99
CA LEU A 76 -20.73 7.67 -0.20
C LEU A 76 -20.40 9.15 0.08
N GLU A 77 -20.69 9.61 1.30
CA GLU A 77 -20.67 11.03 1.65
C GLU A 77 -19.46 11.47 2.47
N VAL A 78 -18.77 10.54 3.15
CA VAL A 78 -17.61 10.86 3.99
C VAL A 78 -16.56 11.65 3.22
N GLN A 79 -16.05 12.70 3.86
CA GLN A 79 -15.06 13.62 3.31
C GLN A 79 -13.70 13.40 3.95
N ARG A 80 -12.64 13.47 3.13
CA ARG A 80 -11.25 13.36 3.57
C ARG A 80 -10.62 14.75 3.62
N ASN A 81 -10.11 15.14 4.77
CA ASN A 81 -9.43 16.41 4.99
C ASN A 81 -7.91 16.25 4.97
N ARG A 82 -7.19 17.36 4.78
CA ARG A 82 -5.72 17.42 4.89
C ARG A 82 -5.24 17.76 6.31
N THR A 83 -6.16 18.21 7.16
CA THR A 83 -5.95 18.57 8.56
C THR A 83 -6.86 17.73 9.46
N ILE A 84 -6.55 17.68 10.76
CA ILE A 84 -7.40 16.99 11.73
C ILE A 84 -8.74 17.73 11.92
N PRO A 85 -9.87 17.01 12.05
CA PRO A 85 -9.99 15.57 11.86
C PRO A 85 -9.89 15.18 10.38
N PHE A 86 -9.05 14.17 10.08
CA PHE A 86 -8.78 13.71 8.70
C PHE A 86 -10.00 13.16 7.98
N TRP A 87 -11.02 12.76 8.73
CA TRP A 87 -12.32 12.31 8.22
C TRP A 87 -13.43 13.11 8.88
N SER A 88 -14.33 13.65 8.08
CA SER A 88 -15.51 14.37 8.54
C SER A 88 -16.77 13.79 7.94
N HIS A 89 -17.75 13.51 8.81
CA HIS A 89 -19.12 13.18 8.44
C HIS A 89 -20.03 13.32 9.67
N PRO A 90 -21.28 13.80 9.54
CA PRO A 90 -22.20 13.94 10.67
C PRO A 90 -22.47 12.65 11.46
N SER A 91 -22.34 11.48 10.81
CA SER A 91 -22.53 10.17 11.45
C SER A 91 -21.32 9.70 12.27
N LEU A 92 -20.20 10.43 12.28
CA LEU A 92 -19.05 10.10 13.13
C LEU A 92 -19.30 10.64 14.54
N ILE A 93 -20.12 9.93 15.31
CA ILE A 93 -20.50 10.30 16.67
C ILE A 93 -19.67 9.47 17.66
N PRO A 94 -18.78 10.07 18.45
CA PRO A 94 -18.05 9.38 19.52
C PRO A 94 -18.97 8.70 20.54
N LEU A 95 -18.60 7.51 21.01
CA LEU A 95 -19.35 6.75 22.03
C LEU A 95 -19.13 7.27 23.46
N LEU A 96 -17.98 7.91 23.69
CA LEU A 96 -17.60 8.45 25.00
C LEU A 96 -17.53 9.98 24.91
N PRO A 97 -17.95 10.71 25.96
CA PRO A 97 -17.77 12.16 26.04
C PRO A 97 -16.27 12.51 25.98
N PRO A 98 -15.90 13.75 25.60
CA PRO A 98 -14.50 14.15 25.51
C PRO A 98 -13.90 14.12 26.92
N THR A 99 -13.09 13.11 27.21
CA THR A 99 -12.32 13.08 28.44
C THR A 99 -11.24 14.17 28.38
N GLY A 100 -11.29 15.12 29.31
CA GLY A 100 -10.28 16.15 29.48
C GLY A 100 -8.89 15.57 29.81
N PRO A 101 -7.83 16.40 29.76
CA PRO A 101 -6.46 15.95 29.92
C PRO A 101 -6.22 15.47 31.36
N THR A 102 -5.87 14.20 31.54
CA THR A 102 -5.31 13.70 32.81
C THR A 102 -3.80 13.59 32.67
N LEU A 103 -3.14 14.35 33.55
CA LEU A 103 -1.71 14.47 33.74
C LEU A 103 -1.11 13.18 34.27
N ASP A 104 0.21 13.10 34.05
CA ASP A 104 1.11 11.98 34.24
C ASP A 104 1.18 11.44 35.68
N SER A 105 1.54 10.16 35.80
CA SER A 105 2.43 9.70 36.87
C SER A 105 3.09 8.37 36.49
N ASP A 106 4.41 8.44 36.45
CA ASP A 106 5.41 7.38 36.29
C ASP A 106 5.35 6.29 37.38
N ALA A 107 5.76 5.06 37.01
CA ALA A 107 6.72 4.19 37.71
C ALA A 107 6.56 2.73 37.18
N LYS A 108 7.53 2.11 36.48
CA LYS A 108 8.85 1.54 36.85
C LYS A 108 8.78 0.06 37.27
N GLY A 109 9.54 -0.77 36.56
CA GLY A 109 9.96 -2.14 36.89
C GLY A 109 9.04 -3.25 36.35
N ASP A 110 9.50 -4.43 35.93
CA ASP A 110 10.83 -5.01 35.75
C ASP A 110 10.63 -6.41 35.14
N ASP A 111 11.55 -6.83 34.27
CA ASP A 111 11.99 -8.18 33.84
C ASP A 111 11.04 -9.40 33.63
N GLY A 112 11.31 -10.15 32.54
CA GLY A 112 11.11 -11.62 32.50
C GLY A 112 10.60 -12.29 31.22
N VAL A 113 11.54 -12.59 30.30
CA VAL A 113 11.64 -13.59 29.19
C VAL A 113 10.59 -14.74 29.03
N GLY A 114 10.32 -15.08 27.75
CA GLY A 114 9.90 -16.42 27.24
C GLY A 114 9.03 -16.32 25.97
N SER A 115 9.57 -16.41 24.75
CA SER A 115 9.51 -17.56 23.80
C SER A 115 8.07 -18.11 23.62
N ASP A 116 7.46 -18.12 22.43
CA ASP A 116 7.85 -19.01 21.32
C ASP A 116 7.56 -18.45 19.92
N ASP A 117 8.48 -18.84 19.05
CA ASP A 117 8.51 -18.81 17.60
C ASP A 117 7.34 -19.59 16.98
N ASP A 118 6.76 -19.05 15.90
CA ASP A 118 6.18 -19.82 14.80
C ASP A 118 5.96 -18.87 13.61
N GLY A 119 6.92 -18.91 12.70
CA GLY A 119 6.93 -18.17 11.45
C GLY A 119 6.05 -18.77 10.35
N ASP A 120 5.27 -17.91 9.72
CA ASP A 120 4.75 -17.96 8.34
C ASP A 120 4.33 -16.50 8.05
N GLY A 121 4.93 -15.73 7.15
CA GLY A 121 5.41 -16.12 5.83
C GLY A 121 4.70 -15.37 4.68
N LEU A 122 4.08 -14.20 4.92
CA LEU A 122 3.57 -13.35 3.83
C LEU A 122 4.56 -12.23 3.50
N VAL A 123 5.34 -12.43 2.44
CA VAL A 123 6.25 -11.45 1.85
C VAL A 123 5.52 -10.17 1.42
N ASP A 124 5.75 -9.09 2.17
CA ASP A 124 5.33 -7.73 1.82
C ASP A 124 6.15 -7.23 0.64
N THR A 125 5.50 -7.05 -0.50
CA THR A 125 6.05 -6.34 -1.67
C THR A 125 6.01 -4.83 -1.44
N GLY A 126 6.55 -4.40 -0.32
CA GLY A 126 6.69 -3.02 0.09
C GLY A 126 8.16 -2.80 0.43
N ASN A 127 8.89 -2.21 -0.51
CA ASN A 127 10.29 -1.80 -0.35
C ASN A 127 10.43 -0.81 0.82
N SER A 128 10.42 -1.34 2.05
CA SER A 128 10.90 -0.68 3.25
C SER A 128 12.39 -0.97 3.32
N VAL A 129 13.17 -0.25 2.52
CA VAL A 129 14.59 -0.13 2.83
C VAL A 129 14.65 0.73 4.09
N GLU A 130 14.82 0.07 5.22
CA GLU A 130 15.29 0.68 6.45
C GLU A 130 16.52 1.54 6.12
N LEU A 131 16.44 2.82 6.45
CA LEU A 131 17.54 3.76 6.31
C LEU A 131 18.63 3.39 7.33
N ASN A 132 19.52 2.46 6.96
CA ASN A 132 20.80 2.24 7.63
C ASN A 132 21.85 3.21 7.03
N PRO A 133 22.87 3.68 7.80
CA PRO A 133 23.73 4.80 7.46
C PRO A 133 24.89 4.38 6.55
N GLY A 134 24.55 3.90 5.35
CA GLY A 134 25.43 3.79 4.21
C GLY A 134 24.62 4.23 3.00
N ARG A 135 24.75 5.50 2.60
CA ARG A 135 23.92 6.08 1.54
C ARG A 135 24.33 5.49 0.20
N GLU A 136 23.85 4.29 -0.10
CA GLU A 136 23.92 3.78 -1.47
C GLU A 136 23.18 4.77 -2.36
N THR A 137 23.89 5.25 -3.39
CA THR A 137 23.29 6.16 -4.36
C THR A 137 22.22 5.41 -5.15
N PHE A 138 21.26 6.14 -5.73
CA PHE A 138 20.26 5.55 -6.64
C PHE A 138 20.92 4.66 -7.72
N HIS A 139 22.07 5.11 -8.24
CA HIS A 139 22.83 4.40 -9.26
C HIS A 139 23.45 3.10 -8.75
N GLU A 140 24.02 3.09 -7.55
CA GLU A 140 24.55 1.87 -6.93
C GLU A 140 23.45 0.83 -6.74
N ARG A 141 22.31 1.25 -6.20
CA ARG A 141 21.17 0.34 -5.98
C ARG A 141 20.60 -0.20 -7.29
N LEU A 142 20.43 0.66 -8.30
CA LEU A 142 19.94 0.22 -9.61
C LEU A 142 20.96 -0.70 -10.30
N THR A 143 22.25 -0.40 -10.20
CA THR A 143 23.34 -1.25 -10.71
C THR A 143 23.32 -2.62 -10.05
N ALA A 144 23.15 -2.69 -8.72
CA ALA A 144 23.05 -3.95 -7.99
C ALA A 144 21.86 -4.79 -8.48
N TYR A 145 20.67 -4.19 -8.64
CA TYR A 145 19.52 -4.90 -9.19
C TYR A 145 19.75 -5.40 -10.62
N ILE A 146 20.38 -4.60 -11.48
CA ILE A 146 20.73 -5.02 -12.84
C ILE A 146 21.66 -6.23 -12.80
N GLN A 147 22.67 -6.23 -11.93
CA GLN A 147 23.61 -7.34 -11.82
C GLN A 147 22.89 -8.61 -11.33
N THR A 148 22.07 -8.52 -10.29
CA THR A 148 21.26 -9.63 -9.81
C THR A 148 20.36 -10.22 -10.90
N MET A 149 19.75 -9.37 -11.74
CA MET A 149 18.92 -9.82 -12.85
C MET A 149 19.73 -10.57 -13.91
N ARG A 150 20.95 -10.12 -14.21
CA ARG A 150 21.84 -10.79 -15.17
C ARG A 150 22.27 -12.16 -14.65
N ASP A 151 22.78 -12.23 -13.42
CA ASP A 151 23.22 -13.48 -12.80
C ASP A 151 22.04 -14.48 -12.69
N PHE A 152 20.84 -13.98 -12.40
CA PHE A 152 19.64 -14.80 -12.36
C PHE A 152 19.26 -15.35 -13.74
N CYS A 153 19.31 -14.52 -14.79
CA CYS A 153 19.09 -14.98 -16.17
C CYS A 153 20.09 -16.06 -16.58
N ASP A 154 21.38 -15.89 -16.27
CA ASP A 154 22.41 -16.90 -16.54
C ASP A 154 22.08 -18.23 -15.83
N GLY A 155 21.60 -18.15 -14.59
CA GLY A 155 21.07 -19.29 -13.85
C GLY A 155 19.89 -19.96 -14.54
N LEU A 156 18.90 -19.19 -15.02
CA LEU A 156 17.74 -19.72 -15.73
C LEU A 156 18.13 -20.43 -17.05
N GLU A 157 19.10 -19.88 -17.78
CA GLU A 157 19.64 -20.53 -18.99
C GLU A 157 20.26 -21.89 -18.67
N TYR A 158 21.03 -21.96 -17.58
CA TYR A 158 21.56 -23.22 -17.08
C TYR A 158 20.45 -24.19 -16.67
N GLN A 159 19.35 -23.71 -16.06
CA GLN A 159 18.23 -24.56 -15.66
C GLN A 159 17.44 -25.15 -16.83
N ARG A 160 17.46 -24.50 -18.00
CA ARG A 160 16.69 -24.93 -19.19
C ARG A 160 16.93 -26.39 -19.59
N LYS A 161 18.13 -26.91 -19.36
CA LYS A 161 18.49 -28.30 -19.68
C LYS A 161 17.77 -29.35 -18.84
N PHE A 162 17.27 -28.99 -17.67
CA PHE A 162 16.58 -29.91 -16.75
C PHE A 162 15.09 -30.03 -17.02
N GLN A 163 14.49 -29.08 -17.76
CA GLN A 163 13.07 -29.07 -18.12
C GLN A 163 12.12 -29.28 -16.92
N ASP A 164 12.48 -28.77 -15.74
CA ASP A 164 11.68 -28.94 -14.52
C ASP A 164 10.44 -28.03 -14.54
N SER A 165 9.28 -28.65 -14.73
CA SER A 165 7.99 -27.95 -14.76
C SER A 165 7.56 -27.40 -13.40
N ARG A 166 8.02 -27.98 -12.28
CA ARG A 166 7.71 -27.45 -10.93
C ARG A 166 8.45 -26.15 -10.69
N PHE A 167 9.70 -26.09 -11.11
CA PHE A 167 10.48 -24.87 -11.07
C PHE A 167 9.87 -23.80 -11.98
N LEU A 168 9.48 -24.15 -13.21
CA LEU A 168 8.81 -23.23 -14.13
C LEU A 168 7.52 -22.66 -13.53
N ASN A 169 6.65 -23.50 -12.94
CA ASN A 169 5.44 -23.04 -12.26
C ASN A 169 5.74 -22.09 -11.08
N THR A 170 6.84 -22.33 -10.36
CA THR A 170 7.27 -21.46 -9.26
C THR A 170 7.72 -20.10 -9.80
N LEU A 171 8.52 -20.11 -10.87
CA LEU A 171 9.00 -18.91 -11.56
C LEU A 171 7.83 -18.07 -12.10
N GLU A 172 6.88 -18.70 -12.79
CA GLU A 172 5.69 -18.01 -13.32
C GLU A 172 4.85 -17.41 -12.20
N ARG A 173 4.58 -18.18 -11.13
CA ARG A 173 3.74 -17.70 -10.02
C ARG A 173 4.38 -16.57 -9.24
N GLN A 174 5.67 -16.67 -8.91
CA GLN A 174 6.37 -15.64 -8.12
C GLN A 174 6.78 -14.45 -8.99
N GLY A 175 7.12 -14.67 -10.25
CA GLY A 175 7.61 -13.66 -11.18
C GLY A 175 6.53 -12.91 -11.96
N ALA A 176 5.27 -13.38 -11.99
CA ALA A 176 4.20 -12.82 -12.83
C ALA A 176 4.08 -11.29 -12.79
N GLY A 177 4.16 -10.69 -11.60
CA GLY A 177 4.09 -9.24 -11.44
C GLY A 177 5.25 -8.51 -12.10
N PHE A 178 6.47 -9.06 -11.95
CA PHE A 178 7.68 -8.53 -12.54
C PHE A 178 7.70 -8.72 -14.06
N PHE A 179 7.35 -9.89 -14.57
CA PHE A 179 7.28 -10.15 -16.00
C PHE A 179 6.29 -9.22 -16.70
N ARG A 180 5.09 -9.01 -16.13
CA ARG A 180 4.13 -8.04 -16.65
C ARG A 180 4.66 -6.60 -16.67
N LEU A 181 5.45 -6.20 -15.66
CA LEU A 181 6.11 -4.89 -15.67
C LEU A 181 7.13 -4.80 -16.81
N ALA A 182 7.99 -5.82 -16.97
CA ALA A 182 8.98 -5.88 -18.03
C ALA A 182 8.33 -5.85 -19.43
N GLU A 183 7.29 -6.64 -19.65
CA GLU A 183 6.51 -6.66 -20.89
C GLU A 183 5.89 -5.30 -21.22
N ASN A 184 5.33 -4.61 -20.21
CA ASN A 184 4.78 -3.27 -20.42
C ASN A 184 5.86 -2.25 -20.76
N CYS A 185 7.05 -2.34 -20.15
CA CYS A 185 8.19 -1.47 -20.46
C CYS A 185 8.66 -1.68 -21.91
N LEU A 186 8.83 -2.94 -22.33
CA LEU A 186 9.25 -3.30 -23.69
C LEU A 186 8.19 -2.92 -24.73
N SER A 187 6.91 -3.12 -24.41
CA SER A 187 5.80 -2.71 -25.29
C SER A 187 5.76 -1.20 -25.48
N ARG A 188 5.97 -0.43 -24.40
CA ARG A 188 6.08 1.04 -24.48
C ARG A 188 7.24 1.45 -25.36
N GLU A 189 8.40 0.82 -25.20
CA GLU A 189 9.59 1.10 -26.02
C GLU A 189 9.34 0.82 -27.50
N HIS A 190 8.80 -0.36 -27.81
CA HIS A 190 8.48 -0.76 -29.18
C HIS A 190 7.50 0.21 -29.85
N ARG A 191 6.47 0.67 -29.13
CA ARG A 191 5.52 1.67 -29.64
C ARG A 191 6.17 3.03 -29.85
N THR A 192 7.00 3.48 -28.90
CA THR A 192 7.71 4.77 -28.97
C THR A 192 8.63 4.81 -30.19
N ASN A 193 9.31 3.70 -30.46
CA ASN A 193 10.30 3.57 -31.54
C ASN A 193 9.66 3.13 -32.87
N SER A 194 8.34 2.93 -32.92
CA SER A 194 7.63 2.51 -34.13
C SER A 194 7.01 3.72 -34.84
N THR A 195 7.41 3.94 -36.09
CA THR A 195 6.83 4.98 -36.98
C THR A 195 5.40 4.65 -37.45
N ARG A 196 4.90 3.45 -37.17
CA ARG A 196 3.60 2.93 -37.63
C ARG A 196 2.58 2.74 -36.50
N SER A 197 2.99 2.91 -35.24
CA SER A 197 2.10 2.69 -34.09
C SER A 197 1.38 3.98 -33.70
N ALA A 198 0.09 3.86 -33.35
CA ALA A 198 -0.68 4.99 -32.85
C ALA A 198 -0.07 5.51 -31.54
N ALA A 199 0.00 6.84 -31.40
CA ALA A 199 0.50 7.48 -30.18
C ALA A 199 -0.37 7.05 -28.97
N PRO A 200 0.26 6.67 -27.84
CA PRO A 200 -0.49 6.21 -26.67
C PRO A 200 -1.36 7.33 -26.12
N THR A 201 -2.58 6.98 -25.71
CA THR A 201 -3.43 7.92 -24.97
C THR A 201 -2.89 8.06 -23.55
N THR A 202 -2.90 9.28 -23.01
CA THR A 202 -2.37 9.61 -21.68
C THR A 202 -3.00 8.82 -20.52
N TRP A 203 -4.09 8.09 -20.77
CA TRP A 203 -4.91 7.43 -19.76
C TRP A 203 -5.10 5.92 -19.97
N GLU A 204 -4.29 5.28 -20.83
CA GLU A 204 -4.41 3.84 -21.06
C GLU A 204 -4.00 3.06 -19.80
N GLN A 205 -4.87 2.18 -19.29
CA GLN A 205 -4.61 1.39 -18.07
C GLN A 205 -3.35 0.52 -18.16
N SER A 206 -2.99 0.11 -19.37
CA SER A 206 -1.78 -0.65 -19.71
C SER A 206 -0.48 0.17 -19.54
N THR A 207 -0.55 1.51 -19.55
CA THR A 207 0.63 2.39 -19.45
C THR A 207 0.85 2.95 -18.04
N ALA A 208 -0.11 2.75 -17.12
CA ALA A 208 -0.09 3.33 -15.78
C ALA A 208 1.11 2.87 -14.93
N ASN A 209 1.51 1.59 -15.03
CA ASN A 209 2.65 1.03 -14.29
C ASN A 209 4.01 1.33 -14.93
N VAL A 210 4.03 1.91 -16.14
CA VAL A 210 5.26 2.23 -16.87
C VAL A 210 5.40 3.71 -17.17
N MET A 211 4.60 4.58 -16.54
CA MET A 211 4.62 6.04 -16.78
C MET A 211 6.01 6.67 -16.63
N PHE A 212 6.80 6.19 -15.66
CA PHE A 212 8.15 6.68 -15.39
C PHE A 212 9.27 5.95 -16.16
N TYR A 213 8.92 4.92 -16.95
CA TYR A 213 9.88 4.25 -17.82
C TYR A 213 10.26 5.15 -18.99
N ARG A 214 11.56 5.39 -19.18
CA ARG A 214 12.11 6.12 -20.32
C ARG A 214 12.61 5.11 -21.36
N SER A 215 12.04 5.16 -22.56
CA SER A 215 12.43 4.32 -23.69
C SER A 215 13.88 4.60 -24.10
N ARG A 216 14.60 3.57 -24.55
CA ARG A 216 15.92 3.73 -25.15
C ARG A 216 15.79 4.34 -26.56
N PRO A 217 16.73 5.19 -26.98
CA PRO A 217 16.72 5.78 -28.32
C PRO A 217 16.83 4.70 -29.39
N VAL A 218 16.24 4.97 -30.57
CA VAL A 218 16.41 4.12 -31.74
C VAL A 218 17.88 4.08 -32.16
N PRO A 219 18.38 2.96 -32.72
CA PRO A 219 19.77 2.85 -33.14
C PRO A 219 20.23 3.96 -34.08
N SER A 220 19.35 4.50 -34.93
CA SER A 220 19.66 5.63 -35.83
C SER A 220 20.00 6.94 -35.12
N ASP A 221 19.50 7.14 -33.91
CA ASP A 221 19.68 8.37 -33.13
C ASP A 221 20.85 8.26 -32.13
N ARG A 222 21.58 7.13 -32.11
CA ARG A 222 22.71 6.90 -31.18
C ARG A 222 24.06 7.35 -31.74
N ASP A 223 24.14 7.57 -33.06
CA ASP A 223 25.37 7.91 -33.79
C ASP A 223 25.44 9.39 -34.24
N THR A 224 24.47 10.23 -33.83
CA THR A 224 24.47 11.70 -33.99
C THR A 224 24.67 12.41 -32.67
#